data_AF-A0A538AC23-F1
#
_entry.id   AF-A0A538AC23-F1
#
_cell.length_a   1.000
_cell.length_b   1.000
_cell.length_c   1.000
_cell.angle_alpha   90.00
_cell.angle_beta   90.00
_cell.angle_gamma   90.00
#
_symmetry.space_group_name_H-M   'P 1'
#
loop_
_entity.id
_entity.type
_entity.pdbx_description
1 polymer ?
#
loop_
_entity_poly.entity_id
_entity_poly.type
_entity_poly.pdbx_seq_one_letter_code
_entity_poly.pdbx_strand_id
1 'polypeptide(L)'
;MSRRTIALVAAIVLAAVATVALISYVQGRGNTKASQGTLVTVFVAKDVIPQGTSGDTAISQGLINTIKVPLLARVDGAIGSLQEIKGEVASVDIQKNEQILTSRFVAPGTAGNTLAIPTGFEAVSVQVAIPPGVAGFIKTNDSVSVIAQVAVPKTGALAAATTSIFCRT
;
A
#
# COMPACT_ATOMS: atom_id res chain seq x y z
N MET A 1 52.82 -30.45 -44.04
CA MET A 1 52.10 -29.94 -42.86
C MET A 1 52.51 -30.77 -41.65
N SER A 2 53.09 -30.16 -40.61
CA SER A 2 53.65 -30.92 -39.48
C SER A 2 52.53 -31.46 -38.59
N ARG A 3 52.67 -32.66 -38.03
CA ARG A 3 51.66 -33.28 -37.14
C ARG A 3 51.21 -32.34 -36.01
N ARG A 4 52.11 -31.45 -35.57
CA ARG A 4 51.84 -30.40 -34.58
C ARG A 4 50.83 -29.36 -35.05
N THR A 5 50.94 -28.90 -36.31
CA THR A 5 49.96 -27.94 -36.89
C THR A 5 48.58 -28.57 -37.05
N ILE A 6 48.50 -29.86 -37.41
CA ILE A 6 47.23 -30.58 -37.52
C ILE A 6 46.55 -30.72 -36.15
N ALA A 7 47.32 -31.08 -35.11
CA ALA A 7 46.81 -31.18 -33.75
C ALA A 7 46.30 -29.83 -33.21
N LEU A 8 47.00 -28.73 -33.51
CA LEU A 8 46.63 -27.39 -33.06
C LEU A 8 45.34 -26.90 -33.74
N VAL A 9 45.20 -27.13 -35.04
CA VAL A 9 43.97 -26.79 -35.77
C VAL A 9 42.79 -27.62 -35.26
N ALA A 10 42.98 -28.93 -35.03
CA ALA A 10 41.94 -29.79 -34.50
C ALA A 10 41.46 -29.35 -33.10
N ALA A 11 42.38 -28.95 -32.22
CA ALA A 11 42.04 -28.46 -30.88
C ALA A 11 41.19 -27.17 -30.93
N ILE A 12 41.52 -26.23 -31.82
CA ILE A 12 40.77 -24.98 -31.99
C ILE A 12 39.36 -25.26 -32.50
N VAL A 13 39.22 -26.17 -33.48
CA VAL A 13 37.91 -26.55 -34.02
C VAL A 13 37.04 -27.19 -32.94
N LEU A 14 37.60 -28.12 -32.15
CA LEU A 14 36.88 -28.75 -31.05
C LEU A 14 36.45 -27.74 -29.97
N ALA A 15 37.32 -26.78 -29.61
CA ALA A 15 36.99 -25.73 -28.67
C ALA A 15 35.86 -24.83 -29.18
N ALA A 16 35.87 -24.47 -30.46
CA ALA A 16 34.82 -23.69 -31.08
C ALA A 16 33.46 -24.43 -31.05
N VAL A 17 33.45 -25.72 -31.40
CA VAL A 17 32.24 -26.55 -31.36
C VAL A 17 31.70 -26.67 -29.93
N ALA A 18 32.56 -26.93 -28.94
CA ALA A 18 32.16 -27.02 -27.54
C ALA A 18 31.57 -25.69 -27.02
N THR A 19 32.17 -24.57 -27.41
CA THR A 19 31.70 -23.23 -27.03
C THR A 19 30.34 -22.92 -27.66
N VAL A 20 30.17 -23.21 -28.95
CA VAL A 20 28.88 -23.03 -29.65
C VAL A 20 27.80 -23.94 -29.05
N ALA A 21 28.13 -25.19 -28.71
CA ALA A 21 27.21 -26.12 -28.06
C ALA A 21 26.81 -25.65 -26.64
N LEU A 22 27.74 -25.08 -25.89
CA LEU A 22 27.45 -24.51 -24.57
C LEU A 22 26.55 -23.28 -24.67
N ILE A 23 26.86 -22.37 -25.61
CA ILE A 23 26.06 -21.17 -25.87
C ILE A 23 24.63 -21.55 -26.28
N SER A 24 24.48 -22.51 -27.21
CA SER A 24 23.16 -22.96 -27.66
C SER A 24 22.37 -23.67 -26.55
N TYR A 25 23.03 -24.44 -25.70
CA TYR A 25 22.40 -25.09 -24.53
C TYR A 25 21.86 -24.06 -23.53
N VAL A 26 22.65 -23.04 -23.20
CA VAL A 26 22.25 -21.98 -22.26
C VAL A 26 21.16 -21.09 -22.86
N GLN A 27 21.30 -20.69 -24.13
CA GLN A 27 20.28 -19.89 -24.83
C GLN A 27 18.96 -20.65 -25.00
N GLY A 28 19.00 -21.97 -25.23
CA GLY A 28 17.80 -22.81 -25.29
C GLY A 28 16.99 -22.87 -23.99
N ARG A 29 17.61 -22.56 -22.84
CA ARG A 29 16.93 -22.49 -21.53
C ARG A 29 16.66 -21.07 -21.05
N GLY A 30 17.33 -20.05 -21.60
CA GLY A 30 17.26 -18.67 -21.15
C GLY A 30 15.95 -17.94 -21.43
N ASN A 31 15.16 -18.39 -22.42
CA ASN A 31 14.02 -17.62 -22.92
C ASN A 31 12.64 -18.25 -22.66
N THR A 32 12.55 -19.39 -21.98
CA THR A 32 11.30 -20.17 -21.86
C THR A 32 10.63 -20.13 -20.48
N LYS A 33 11.10 -19.32 -19.53
CA LYS A 33 10.48 -19.20 -18.20
C LYS A 33 9.46 -18.08 -18.05
N ALA A 34 9.34 -17.20 -19.05
CA ALA A 34 8.38 -16.08 -19.00
C ALA A 34 7.04 -16.33 -19.73
N SER A 35 6.89 -17.40 -20.52
CA SER A 35 5.83 -17.42 -21.55
C SER A 35 5.13 -18.75 -21.81
N GLN A 36 4.79 -19.53 -20.77
CA GLN A 36 3.90 -20.70 -20.91
C GLN A 36 2.70 -20.68 -19.95
N GLY A 37 2.57 -19.61 -19.15
CA GLY A 37 1.42 -19.41 -18.27
C GLY A 37 0.59 -18.23 -18.78
N THR A 38 -0.73 -18.32 -18.65
CA THR A 38 -1.65 -17.20 -18.84
C THR A 38 -1.11 -15.98 -18.08
N LEU A 39 -0.74 -14.93 -18.82
CA LEU A 39 -0.33 -13.66 -18.22
C LEU A 39 -1.56 -12.98 -17.66
N VAL A 40 -1.52 -12.63 -16.38
CA VAL A 40 -2.58 -11.90 -15.71
C VAL A 40 -2.12 -10.48 -15.42
N THR A 41 -3.05 -9.56 -15.57
CA THR A 41 -2.86 -8.16 -15.19
C THR A 41 -3.01 -8.05 -13.68
N VAL A 42 -2.03 -7.44 -13.02
CA VAL A 42 -2.05 -7.15 -11.57
C VAL A 42 -1.76 -5.67 -11.34
N PHE A 43 -2.30 -5.15 -10.24
CA PHE A 43 -2.08 -3.78 -9.80
C PHE A 43 -0.95 -3.76 -8.78
N VAL A 44 -0.01 -2.83 -8.95
CA VAL A 44 1.14 -2.64 -8.06
C VAL A 44 1.26 -1.19 -7.64
N ALA A 45 1.79 -0.95 -6.45
CA ALA A 45 2.10 0.39 -5.99
C ALA A 45 3.28 0.97 -6.80
N LYS A 46 3.09 2.14 -7.42
CA LYS A 46 4.11 2.88 -8.15
C LYS A 46 5.14 3.52 -7.20
N ASP A 47 4.66 3.93 -6.03
CA ASP A 47 5.45 4.50 -4.94
C ASP A 47 4.85 4.06 -3.60
N VAL A 48 5.49 4.42 -2.49
CA VAL A 48 4.98 4.12 -1.15
C VAL A 48 3.61 4.78 -0.95
N ILE A 49 2.61 3.99 -0.57
CA ILE A 49 1.27 4.47 -0.18
C ILE A 49 1.20 4.37 1.36
N PRO A 50 1.23 5.50 2.08
CA PRO A 50 1.15 5.50 3.53
C PRO A 50 -0.19 4.92 4.03
N GLN A 51 -0.15 4.32 5.20
CA GLN A 51 -1.34 3.96 5.97
C GLN A 51 -2.27 5.17 6.12
N GLY A 52 -3.58 4.94 6.02
CA GLY A 52 -4.58 6.00 6.08
C GLY A 52 -4.89 6.66 4.75
N THR A 53 -4.14 6.35 3.68
CA THR A 53 -4.46 6.84 2.34
C THR A 53 -5.72 6.14 1.80
N SER A 54 -6.70 6.92 1.37
CA SER A 54 -7.89 6.40 0.68
C SER A 54 -7.52 5.81 -0.69
N GLY A 55 -8.16 4.72 -1.08
CA GLY A 55 -7.99 4.14 -2.42
C GLY A 55 -8.33 5.13 -3.54
N ASP A 56 -9.32 6.02 -3.35
CA ASP A 56 -9.64 7.06 -4.33
C ASP A 56 -8.52 8.10 -4.45
N THR A 57 -7.87 8.45 -3.34
CA THR A 57 -6.67 9.31 -3.34
C THR A 57 -5.50 8.61 -4.04
N ALA A 58 -5.25 7.33 -3.76
CA ALA A 58 -4.18 6.57 -4.40
C ALA A 58 -4.38 6.44 -5.92
N ILE A 59 -5.63 6.24 -6.38
CA ILE A 59 -5.99 6.20 -7.80
C ILE A 59 -5.80 7.57 -8.44
N SER A 60 -6.35 8.64 -7.85
CA SER A 60 -6.28 9.99 -8.42
C SER A 60 -4.87 10.56 -8.50
N GLN A 61 -4.01 10.22 -7.54
CA GLN A 61 -2.59 10.60 -7.53
C GLN A 61 -1.72 9.73 -8.46
N GLY A 62 -2.28 8.70 -9.10
CA GLY A 62 -1.53 7.81 -9.97
C GLY A 62 -0.47 6.98 -9.24
N LEU A 63 -0.71 6.67 -7.96
CA LEU A 63 0.17 5.85 -7.12
C LEU A 63 0.04 4.35 -7.41
N ILE A 64 -0.88 3.95 -8.29
CA ILE A 64 -1.10 2.57 -8.69
C ILE A 64 -0.74 2.42 -10.17
N ASN A 65 0.07 1.40 -10.46
CA ASN A 65 0.48 1.02 -11.79
C ASN A 65 -0.03 -0.39 -12.12
N THR A 66 -0.14 -0.68 -13.41
CA THR A 66 -0.63 -1.95 -13.92
C THR A 66 0.50 -2.71 -14.59
N ILE A 67 0.80 -3.92 -14.13
CA ILE A 67 1.84 -4.78 -14.71
C ILE A 67 1.27 -6.14 -15.10
N LYS A 68 1.89 -6.78 -16.09
CA LYS A 68 1.55 -8.15 -16.50
C LYS A 68 2.54 -9.12 -15.87
N VAL A 69 2.03 -10.05 -15.09
CA VAL A 69 2.83 -11.10 -14.45
C VAL A 69 2.29 -12.48 -14.84
N PRO A 70 3.12 -13.53 -14.83
CA PRO A 70 2.62 -14.90 -14.94
C PRO A 70 1.60 -15.19 -13.83
N LEU A 71 0.57 -16.01 -14.10
CA LEU A 71 -0.42 -16.39 -13.09
C LEU A 71 0.20 -16.92 -11.79
N LEU A 72 1.30 -17.66 -11.88
CA LEU A 72 2.06 -18.19 -10.73
C LEU A 72 2.72 -17.10 -9.85
N ALA A 73 2.88 -15.88 -10.37
CA ALA A 73 3.48 -14.75 -9.67
C ALA A 73 2.43 -13.77 -9.13
N ARG A 74 1.13 -14.01 -9.37
CA ARG A 74 0.05 -13.26 -8.75
C ARG A 74 -0.03 -13.67 -7.28
N VAL A 75 0.01 -12.68 -6.39
CA VAL A 75 -0.18 -12.92 -4.95
C VAL A 75 -1.66 -13.25 -4.69
N ASP A 76 -1.91 -14.22 -3.82
CA ASP A 76 -3.27 -14.58 -3.41
C ASP A 76 -3.97 -13.38 -2.78
N GLY A 77 -5.20 -13.09 -3.21
CA GLY A 77 -5.94 -11.92 -2.75
C GLY A 77 -5.51 -10.58 -3.40
N ALA A 78 -4.67 -10.60 -4.44
CA ALA A 78 -4.43 -9.41 -5.26
C ALA A 78 -5.73 -8.94 -5.92
N ILE A 79 -5.95 -7.62 -5.97
CA ILE A 79 -7.16 -7.03 -6.56
C ILE A 79 -7.26 -7.31 -8.07
N GLY A 80 -8.47 -7.54 -8.56
CA GLY A 80 -8.75 -7.71 -9.99
C GLY A 80 -9.10 -6.41 -10.69
N SER A 81 -9.52 -5.40 -9.93
CA SER A 81 -10.03 -4.13 -10.42
C SER A 81 -9.78 -3.01 -9.40
N LEU A 82 -9.64 -1.77 -9.89
CA LEU A 82 -9.48 -0.60 -9.02
C LEU A 82 -10.78 -0.24 -8.26
N GLN A 83 -11.91 -0.82 -8.65
CA GLN A 83 -13.20 -0.62 -8.01
C GLN A 83 -13.25 -1.27 -6.62
N GLU A 84 -12.48 -2.32 -6.39
CA GLU A 84 -12.42 -3.04 -5.12
C GLU A 84 -11.86 -2.19 -3.97
N ILE A 85 -11.01 -1.20 -4.29
CA ILE A 85 -10.37 -0.34 -3.29
C ILE A 85 -11.05 1.03 -3.14
N LYS A 86 -12.11 1.31 -3.91
CA LYS A 86 -12.82 2.60 -3.84
C LYS A 86 -13.54 2.74 -2.52
N GLY A 87 -13.40 3.89 -1.86
CA GLY A 87 -13.94 4.14 -0.54
C GLY A 87 -13.26 3.38 0.60
N GLU A 88 -12.27 2.53 0.32
CA GLU A 88 -11.47 1.86 1.35
C GLU A 88 -10.20 2.65 1.67
N VAL A 89 -9.58 2.33 2.81
CA VAL A 89 -8.39 2.99 3.33
C VAL A 89 -7.28 1.97 3.52
N ALA A 90 -6.05 2.33 3.16
CA ALA A 90 -4.87 1.51 3.39
C ALA A 90 -4.67 1.28 4.90
N SER A 91 -4.76 0.04 5.36
CA SER A 91 -4.59 -0.33 6.77
C SER A 91 -3.13 -0.37 7.21
N VAL A 92 -2.18 -0.40 6.27
CA VAL A 92 -0.74 -0.43 6.51
C VAL A 92 -0.03 0.34 5.40
N ASP A 93 1.24 0.66 5.61
CA ASP A 93 2.10 1.22 4.56
C ASP A 93 2.33 0.17 3.46
N ILE A 94 1.91 0.49 2.23
CA ILE A 94 2.15 -0.34 1.05
C ILE A 94 3.43 0.14 0.38
N GLN A 95 4.38 -0.77 0.17
CA GLN A 95 5.68 -0.43 -0.38
C GLN A 95 5.67 -0.33 -1.90
N LYS A 96 6.66 0.37 -2.45
CA LYS A 96 6.85 0.46 -3.90
C LYS A 96 7.02 -0.93 -4.53
N ASN A 97 6.36 -1.14 -5.66
CA ASN A 97 6.27 -2.39 -6.42
C ASN A 97 5.54 -3.54 -5.70
N GLU A 98 4.90 -3.28 -4.55
CA GLU A 98 4.05 -4.27 -3.89
C GLU A 98 2.75 -4.47 -4.69
N GLN A 99 2.31 -5.73 -4.82
CA GLN A 99 1.01 -6.04 -5.40
C GLN A 99 -0.09 -5.59 -4.45
N ILE A 100 -1.10 -4.91 -4.97
CA ILE A 100 -2.22 -4.44 -4.15
C ILE A 100 -3.12 -5.62 -3.80
N LEU A 101 -3.29 -5.89 -2.51
CA LEU A 101 -4.19 -6.92 -2.00
C LEU A 101 -5.46 -6.31 -1.41
N THR A 102 -6.57 -7.02 -1.52
CA THR A 102 -7.82 -6.68 -0.83
C THR A 102 -7.62 -6.59 0.68
N SER A 103 -6.77 -7.45 1.26
CA SER A 103 -6.48 -7.44 2.71
C SER A 103 -5.72 -6.22 3.23
N ARG A 104 -5.19 -5.36 2.34
CA ARG A 104 -4.46 -4.14 2.72
C ARG A 104 -5.36 -2.92 2.72
N PHE A 105 -6.53 -2.99 2.09
CA PHE A 105 -7.54 -1.96 2.08
C PHE A 105 -8.73 -2.41 2.94
N VAL A 106 -9.21 -1.53 3.79
CA VAL A 106 -10.32 -1.85 4.70
C VAL A 106 -11.29 -0.68 4.76
N ALA A 107 -12.52 -0.96 5.19
CA ALA A 107 -13.53 0.07 5.39
C ALA A 107 -13.02 1.17 6.33
N PRO A 108 -13.33 2.46 6.04
CA PRO A 108 -12.96 3.58 6.91
C PRO A 108 -13.40 3.33 8.35
N GLY A 109 -12.49 3.55 9.32
CA GLY A 109 -12.75 3.30 10.75
C GLY A 109 -12.47 1.86 11.22
N THR A 110 -12.17 0.93 10.31
CA THR A 110 -11.73 -0.45 10.66
C THR A 110 -10.21 -0.59 10.60
N ALA A 111 -9.53 0.26 9.81
CA ALA A 111 -8.08 0.38 9.80
C ALA A 111 -7.63 0.88 11.18
N GLY A 112 -6.92 0.03 11.92
CA GLY A 112 -6.43 0.35 13.25
C GLY A 112 -5.78 1.74 13.30
N ASN A 113 -6.28 2.57 14.21
CA ASN A 113 -5.72 3.84 14.65
C ASN A 113 -5.78 5.05 13.70
N THR A 114 -6.41 4.95 12.53
CA THR A 114 -6.72 6.17 11.75
C THR A 114 -8.09 6.68 12.17
N LEU A 115 -8.14 7.68 13.05
CA LEU A 115 -9.37 8.47 13.22
C LEU A 115 -9.69 9.06 11.86
N ALA A 116 -10.79 8.63 11.25
CA ALA A 116 -11.32 9.25 10.04
C ALA A 116 -11.86 10.63 10.43
N ILE A 117 -11.00 11.65 10.44
CA ILE A 117 -11.39 13.03 10.74
C ILE A 117 -12.11 13.57 9.50
N PRO A 118 -13.40 13.95 9.59
CA PRO A 118 -14.11 14.51 8.44
C PRO A 118 -13.50 15.84 8.00
N THR A 119 -13.64 16.20 6.73
CA THR A 119 -13.13 17.46 6.19
C THR A 119 -13.73 18.66 6.93
N GLY A 120 -12.89 19.55 7.45
CA GLY A 120 -13.31 20.72 8.24
C GLY A 120 -13.34 20.48 9.76
N PHE A 121 -12.96 19.30 10.23
CA PHE A 121 -12.80 18.99 11.64
C PHE A 121 -11.32 18.85 12.02
N GLU A 122 -11.00 19.11 13.29
CA GLU A 122 -9.66 18.98 13.86
C GLU A 122 -9.72 18.01 15.05
N ALA A 123 -8.77 17.07 15.13
CA ALA A 123 -8.67 16.16 16.26
C ALA A 123 -7.87 16.81 17.38
N VAL A 124 -8.51 16.97 18.55
CA VAL A 124 -7.86 17.49 19.76
C VAL A 124 -7.85 16.39 20.82
N SER A 125 -6.67 16.13 21.39
CA SER A 125 -6.53 15.20 22.52
C SER A 125 -6.79 15.94 23.83
N VAL A 126 -7.74 15.44 24.62
CA VAL A 126 -8.07 15.97 25.96
C VAL A 126 -7.95 14.86 26.99
N GLN A 127 -7.32 15.17 28.13
CA GLN A 127 -7.24 14.23 29.25
C GLN A 127 -8.54 14.34 30.07
N VAL A 128 -9.24 13.21 30.22
CA VAL A 128 -10.51 13.14 30.96
C VAL A 128 -10.35 12.17 32.13
N ALA A 129 -10.82 12.58 33.31
CA ALA A 129 -10.84 11.72 34.50
C ALA A 129 -11.92 10.63 34.38
N ILE A 130 -11.76 9.52 35.13
CA ILE A 130 -12.63 8.34 35.01
C ILE A 130 -14.13 8.63 35.25
N PRO A 131 -14.54 9.38 36.30
CA PRO A 131 -15.97 9.66 36.53
C PRO A 131 -16.65 10.45 35.39
N PRO A 132 -16.10 11.58 34.89
CA PRO A 132 -16.68 12.27 33.74
C PRO A 132 -16.48 11.53 32.41
N GLY A 133 -15.50 10.64 32.30
CA GLY A 133 -15.28 9.77 31.13
C GLY A 133 -16.20 8.55 31.05
N VAL A 134 -17.26 8.50 31.87
CA VAL A 134 -18.23 7.40 31.92
C VAL A 134 -17.55 6.03 32.01
N ALA A 135 -16.44 5.95 32.74
CA ALA A 135 -15.61 4.74 32.89
C ALA A 135 -15.25 4.01 31.57
N GLY A 136 -15.16 4.73 30.45
CA GLY A 136 -14.79 4.15 29.15
C GLY A 136 -15.92 3.44 28.40
N PHE A 137 -17.19 3.63 28.79
CA PHE A 137 -18.35 3.04 28.10
C PHE A 137 -18.86 3.84 26.88
N ILE A 138 -18.13 4.88 26.45
CA ILE A 138 -18.49 5.70 25.29
C ILE A 138 -18.35 4.87 24.01
N LYS A 139 -19.37 4.91 23.15
CA LYS A 139 -19.39 4.24 21.84
C LYS A 139 -19.42 5.24 20.69
N THR A 140 -19.09 4.76 19.49
CA THR A 140 -19.28 5.53 18.25
C THR A 140 -20.75 5.94 18.12
N ASN A 141 -21.00 7.21 17.77
CA ASN A 141 -22.31 7.90 17.75
C ASN A 141 -22.88 8.38 19.10
N ASP A 142 -22.19 8.19 20.22
CA ASP A 142 -22.61 8.83 21.47
C ASP A 142 -22.33 10.33 21.43
N SER A 143 -23.25 11.13 21.97
CA SER A 143 -23.10 12.59 22.07
C SER A 143 -22.42 12.97 23.38
N VAL A 144 -21.33 13.72 23.30
CA VAL A 144 -20.59 14.24 24.46
C VAL A 144 -20.79 15.74 24.59
N SER A 145 -21.02 16.23 25.82
CA SER A 145 -21.06 17.66 26.11
C SER A 145 -19.72 18.13 26.65
N VAL A 146 -19.13 19.15 26.04
CA VAL A 146 -17.85 19.73 26.46
C VAL A 146 -18.12 21.12 27.03
N ILE A 147 -17.70 21.34 28.27
CA ILE A 147 -17.77 22.64 28.94
C ILE A 147 -16.32 23.14 29.08
N ALA A 148 -16.01 24.26 28.44
CA ALA A 148 -14.68 24.88 28.50
C ALA A 148 -14.75 26.21 29.27
N GLN A 149 -13.74 26.47 30.09
CA GLN A 149 -13.52 27.78 30.70
C GLN A 149 -12.35 28.45 29.98
N VAL A 150 -12.62 29.59 29.34
CA VAL A 150 -11.58 30.38 28.67
C VAL A 150 -11.26 31.60 29.55
N ALA A 151 -10.01 31.72 29.96
CA ALA A 151 -9.54 32.93 30.63
C ALA A 151 -9.41 34.06 29.59
N VAL A 152 -10.34 35.01 29.63
CA VAL A 152 -10.25 36.22 28.80
C VAL A 152 -9.27 37.19 29.48
N PRO A 153 -8.17 37.63 28.82
CA PRO A 153 -7.32 38.68 29.36
C PRO A 153 -8.17 39.93 29.59
N LYS A 154 -8.07 40.52 30.79
CA LYS A 154 -8.99 41.57 31.28
C LYS A 154 -9.07 42.78 30.34
N THR A 155 -10.06 42.74 29.46
CA THR A 155 -10.88 43.87 29.02
C THR A 155 -12.31 43.42 29.28
N GLY A 156 -13.00 44.07 30.22
CA GLY A 156 -14.11 43.49 30.98
C GLY A 156 -15.27 42.93 30.15
N ALA A 157 -15.41 41.60 30.17
CA ALA A 157 -16.67 40.87 30.07
C ALA A 157 -16.38 39.37 30.32
N LEU A 158 -16.96 38.80 31.37
CA LEU A 158 -16.97 37.34 31.57
C LEU A 158 -18.04 36.77 30.63
N ALA A 159 -17.63 36.26 29.46
CA ALA A 159 -18.50 35.49 28.59
C ALA A 159 -18.27 34.00 28.85
N ALA A 160 -19.18 33.35 29.57
CA ALA A 160 -19.25 31.89 29.61
C ALA A 160 -19.83 31.41 28.27
N ALA A 161 -18.97 30.95 27.36
CA ALA A 161 -19.40 30.32 26.13
C ALA A 161 -19.70 28.83 26.40
N THR A 162 -20.99 28.52 26.59
CA THR A 162 -21.45 27.13 26.55
C THR A 162 -21.65 26.76 25.09
N THR A 163 -20.62 26.20 24.46
CA THR A 163 -20.74 25.66 23.09
C THR A 163 -20.93 24.16 23.18
N SER A 164 -22.14 23.70 22.89
CA SER A 164 -22.43 22.29 22.70
C SER A 164 -21.71 21.82 21.44
N ILE A 165 -20.49 21.28 21.60
CA ILE A 165 -19.75 20.66 20.50
C ILE A 165 -20.39 19.30 20.25
N PHE A 166 -21.21 19.21 19.21
CA PHE A 166 -21.70 17.93 18.71
C PHE A 166 -20.53 17.20 18.05
N CYS A 167 -19.85 16.34 18.80
CA CYS A 167 -18.91 15.40 18.21
C CYS A 167 -19.74 14.28 17.57
N ARG A 168 -19.87 14.35 16.25
CA ARG A 168 -20.44 13.28 15.44
C ARG A 168 -19.27 12.50 14.86
N THR A 169 -18.90 11.40 15.53
CA THR A 169 -17.89 10.45 15.05
C THR A 169 -18.48 9.55 13.98
#